data_AF-A0A8C0UK70-F1
#
_entry.id   AF-A0A8C0UK70-F1
#
_cell.length_a   1.000
_cell.length_b   1.000
_cell.length_c   1.000
_cell.angle_alpha   90.00
_cell.angle_beta   90.00
_cell.angle_gamma   90.00
#
_symmetry.space_group_name_H-M   'P 1'
#
loop_
_entity.id
_entity.type
_entity.pdbx_description
1 polymer ?
#
loop_
_entity_poly.entity_id
_entity_poly.type
_entity_poly.pdbx_seq_one_letter_code
_entity_poly.pdbx_strand_id
1 'polypeptide(L)' 'MPSRPRDTQNLKWHISHSHTHRKHPRGRGNAGGMQHHRMNFHKHHFGYFRKVGMAHCHLKTNQKFCATVNLETVDTFK' A
#
# COMPACT_ATOMS: atom_id res chain seq x y z
N MET A 1 -4.68 -11.18 -26.97
CA MET A 1 -6.05 -10.65 -26.84
C MET A 1 -6.61 -11.04 -25.48
N PRO A 2 -7.40 -10.21 -24.79
CA PRO A 2 -8.01 -10.63 -23.52
C PRO A 2 -8.93 -11.83 -23.77
N SER A 3 -8.74 -12.90 -23.00
CA SER A 3 -9.47 -14.18 -23.17
C SER A 3 -10.76 -14.27 -22.36
N ARG A 4 -10.90 -13.46 -21.30
CA ARG A 4 -12.11 -13.41 -20.46
C ARG A 4 -12.82 -12.06 -20.61
N PRO A 5 -14.15 -12.07 -20.75
CA PRO A 5 -14.93 -10.84 -20.78
C PRO A 5 -14.82 -10.11 -19.44
N ARG A 6 -14.77 -8.78 -19.48
CA ARG A 6 -14.82 -7.93 -18.28
C ARG A 6 -16.22 -7.97 -17.68
N ASP A 7 -16.34 -7.78 -16.37
CA ASP A 7 -17.65 -7.77 -15.68
C ASP A 7 -18.64 -6.76 -16.28
N THR A 8 -18.13 -5.68 -16.88
CA THR A 8 -18.95 -4.70 -17.62
C THR A 8 -19.70 -5.29 -18.81
N GLN A 9 -19.14 -6.29 -19.49
CA GLN A 9 -19.82 -6.97 -20.60
C GLN A 9 -20.98 -7.84 -20.10
N ASN A 10 -20.83 -8.44 -18.92
CA ASN A 10 -21.86 -9.27 -18.30
C ASN A 10 -23.00 -8.42 -17.71
N LEU A 11 -22.71 -7.23 -17.22
CA LEU A 11 -23.69 -6.30 -16.61
C LEU A 11 -24.37 -5.35 -17.61
N LYS A 12 -24.15 -5.52 -18.92
CA LYS A 12 -24.62 -4.59 -19.98
C LYS A 12 -26.11 -4.28 -19.92
N TRP A 13 -26.94 -5.27 -19.56
CA TRP A 13 -28.40 -5.13 -19.51
C TRP A 13 -28.92 -4.68 -18.14
N HIS A 14 -28.04 -4.49 -17.15
CA HIS A 14 -28.43 -4.07 -15.81
C HIS A 14 -28.50 -2.55 -15.74
N ILE A 15 -29.67 -2.02 -15.38
CA ILE A 15 -29.97 -0.58 -15.34
C ILE A 15 -28.98 0.19 -14.44
N SER A 16 -28.58 -0.39 -13.30
CA SER A 16 -27.78 0.30 -12.28
C SER A 16 -26.36 -0.27 -12.09
N HIS A 17 -25.94 -1.28 -12.87
CA HIS A 17 -24.68 -1.99 -12.65
C HIS A 17 -24.49 -2.43 -11.17
N SER A 18 -25.57 -2.92 -10.56
CA SER A 18 -25.67 -3.47 -9.20
C SER A 18 -25.66 -2.47 -8.03
N HIS A 19 -25.03 -1.30 -8.15
CA HIS A 19 -24.88 -0.37 -7.01
C HIS A 19 -25.08 1.10 -7.38
N THR A 20 -25.54 1.89 -6.40
CA THR A 20 -25.63 3.34 -6.53
C THR A 20 -24.25 3.98 -6.41
N HIS A 21 -23.61 4.25 -7.56
CA HIS A 21 -22.26 4.77 -7.59
C HIS A 21 -22.21 6.25 -7.16
N ARG A 22 -21.72 6.52 -5.94
CA ARG A 22 -21.31 7.86 -5.49
C ARG A 22 -19.81 8.03 -5.69
N LYS A 23 -19.35 9.22 -6.10
CA LYS A 23 -17.93 9.47 -6.42
C LYS A 23 -16.98 9.16 -5.25
N HIS A 24 -17.28 9.67 -4.05
CA HIS A 24 -16.48 9.43 -2.84
C HIS A 24 -17.35 9.45 -1.57
N PRO A 25 -18.07 8.37 -1.23
CA PRO A 25 -19.03 8.37 -0.13
C PRO A 25 -18.40 8.52 1.27
N ARG A 26 -17.10 8.23 1.43
CA ARG A 26 -16.40 8.27 2.73
C ARG A 26 -15.09 9.07 2.71
N GLY A 27 -14.95 9.96 1.72
CA GLY A 27 -13.74 10.73 1.47
C GLY A 27 -12.84 10.12 0.38
N ARG A 28 -11.70 10.76 0.16
CA ARG A 28 -10.69 10.39 -0.85
C ARG A 28 -9.44 9.83 -0.17
N GLY A 29 -8.78 8.86 -0.80
CA GLY A 29 -7.54 8.28 -0.28
C GLY A 29 -7.70 7.75 1.15
N ASN A 30 -6.74 8.08 2.02
CA ASN A 30 -6.70 7.62 3.42
C ASN A 30 -7.50 8.51 4.40
N ALA A 31 -8.50 9.24 3.90
CA ALA A 31 -9.38 10.04 4.74
C ALA A 31 -10.08 9.20 5.82
N GLY A 32 -10.29 9.80 7.00
CA GLY A 32 -10.94 9.13 8.14
C GLY A 32 -10.09 8.09 8.85
N GLY A 33 -8.79 8.00 8.56
CA GLY A 33 -7.91 6.95 9.06
C GLY A 33 -7.79 6.82 10.58
N MET A 34 -8.00 7.91 11.34
CA MET A 34 -8.09 7.87 12.81
C MET A 34 -9.53 7.95 13.35
N GLN A 35 -10.51 8.16 12.47
CA GLN A 35 -11.94 8.28 12.80
C GLN A 35 -12.70 7.06 12.28
N HIS A 36 -13.50 7.18 11.22
CA HIS A 36 -14.38 6.11 10.74
C HIS A 36 -13.67 4.98 9.99
N HIS A 37 -12.40 5.15 9.59
CA HIS A 37 -11.56 4.08 9.04
C HIS A 37 -10.50 3.56 10.03
N ARG A 38 -10.56 3.99 11.30
CA ARG A 38 -9.61 3.60 12.36
C ARG A 38 -9.44 2.09 12.50
N MET A 39 -10.52 1.33 12.40
CA MET A 39 -10.47 -0.13 12.50
C MET A 39 -9.63 -0.77 11.39
N ASN A 40 -9.75 -0.28 10.15
CA ASN A 40 -8.98 -0.80 9.02
C ASN A 40 -7.47 -0.57 9.22
N PHE A 41 -7.11 0.65 9.65
CA PHE A 41 -5.71 0.98 9.92
C PHE A 41 -5.13 0.24 11.11
N HIS A 42 -5.89 0.08 12.20
CA HIS A 42 -5.41 -0.69 13.35
C HIS A 42 -5.29 -2.18 13.06
N LYS A 43 -6.10 -2.72 12.15
CA LYS A 43 -6.04 -4.14 11.80
C LYS A 43 -4.90 -4.46 10.84
N HIS A 44 -4.69 -3.62 9.84
CA HIS A 44 -3.79 -3.94 8.71
C HIS A 44 -2.52 -3.10 8.66
N HIS A 45 -2.45 -1.97 9.37
CA HIS A 45 -1.36 -0.99 9.27
C HIS A 45 -0.90 -0.49 10.64
N PHE A 46 -0.28 -1.38 11.42
CA PHE A 46 0.31 -1.02 12.70
C PHE A 46 1.39 0.07 12.55
N GLY A 47 1.31 1.11 13.38
CA GLY A 47 2.30 2.20 13.40
C GLY A 47 2.13 3.28 12.32
N TYR A 48 1.10 3.19 11.46
CA TYR A 48 0.91 4.12 10.35
C TYR A 48 0.79 5.60 10.76
N PHE A 49 0.09 5.90 11.86
CA PHE A 49 -0.13 7.30 12.32
C PHE A 49 0.95 7.82 13.28
N ARG A 50 2.06 7.10 13.45
CA ARG A 50 3.08 7.47 14.44
C ARG A 50 4.25 8.17 13.78
N LYS A 51 4.76 9.23 14.42
CA LYS A 51 6.10 9.76 14.14
C LYS A 51 7.11 9.03 15.01
N VAL A 52 8.15 8.46 14.40
CA VAL A 52 9.22 7.75 15.10
C VAL A 52 10.57 8.34 14.72
N GLY A 53 11.46 8.50 15.71
CA GLY A 53 12.82 8.97 15.51
C GLY A 53 12.92 10.44 15.12
N MET A 54 14.12 10.83 14.70
CA MET A 54 14.46 12.18 14.26
C MET A 54 14.52 12.25 12.74
N ALA A 55 14.15 13.39 12.16
CA ALA A 55 14.27 13.60 10.72
C ALA A 55 15.75 13.71 10.32
N HIS A 56 16.15 13.05 9.23
CA HIS A 56 17.49 13.16 8.66
C HIS A 56 17.44 13.94 7.34
N CYS A 57 17.81 15.21 7.40
CA CYS A 57 17.85 16.09 6.24
C CYS A 57 19.04 15.76 5.33
N HIS A 58 18.87 15.92 4.01
CA HIS A 58 19.91 15.66 3.01
C HIS A 58 20.61 14.28 3.17
N LEU A 59 19.80 13.23 3.30
CA LEU A 59 20.29 11.85 3.43
C LEU A 59 21.13 11.45 2.22
N LYS A 60 22.45 11.33 2.40
CA LYS A 60 23.37 10.71 1.44
C LYS A 60 23.43 9.21 1.69
N THR A 61 22.69 8.42 0.90
CA THR A 61 22.59 6.96 1.06
C THR A 61 23.93 6.25 0.88
N ASN A 62 24.76 6.70 -0.08
CA ASN A 62 26.06 6.09 -0.35
C ASN A 62 27.04 6.19 0.81
N GLN A 63 26.95 7.24 1.64
CA GLN A 63 27.82 7.41 2.82
C GLN A 63 27.43 6.48 3.97
N LYS A 64 26.18 6.01 4.00
CA LYS A 64 25.68 5.06 5.00
C LYS A 64 25.76 3.61 4.54
N PHE A 65 26.24 3.36 3.33
CA PHE A 65 26.30 2.01 2.78
C PHE A 65 27.36 1.20 3.51
N CYS A 66 26.93 0.08 4.09
CA CYS A 66 27.79 -0.91 4.72
C CYS A 66 27.24 -2.30 4.34
N ALA A 67 27.92 -2.99 3.44
CA ALA A 67 27.56 -4.34 3.05
C ALA A 67 27.96 -5.31 4.16
N THR A 68 27.00 -6.07 4.67
CA THR A 68 27.26 -7.14 5.66
C THR A 68 27.37 -8.47 4.92
N VAL A 69 28.45 -9.21 5.16
CA VAL A 69 28.65 -10.58 4.64
C VAL A 69 28.59 -11.58 5.79
N ASN A 70 27.90 -12.71 5.59
CA ASN A 70 27.87 -13.78 6.58
C ASN A 70 29.13 -14.64 6.43
N LEU A 71 29.79 -14.97 7.55
CA LEU A 71 31.03 -15.77 7.57
C LEU A 71 30.85 -17.15 6.92
N GLU A 72 29.68 -17.77 7.10
CA GLU A 72 29.33 -19.08 6.50
C GLU A 72 29.30 -19.08 4.97
N THR A 73 29.11 -17.90 4.36
CA THR A 73 29.02 -17.75 2.91
C THR A 73 30.34 -17.30 2.27
N VAL A 74 31.36 -16.95 3.08
CA VAL A 74 32.64 -16.40 2.59
C VAL A 74 33.39 -17.40 1.70
N ASP A 75 33.33 -18.69 2.01
CA ASP A 75 34.06 -19.72 1.27
C ASP A 75 33.46 -20.04 -0.11
N THR A 76 32.23 -19.62 -0.37
CA THR A 76 31.52 -19.80 -1.66
C THR A 76 31.68 -18.63 -2.62
N PHE A 77 32.32 -17.53 -2.21
CA PHE A 77 32.71 -16.43 -3.10
C PHE A 77 33.99 -16.82 -3.87
N LYS A 78 33.84 -17.68 -4.87
CA LYS A 78 34.87 -17.97 -5.86
C LYS A 78 34.46 -17.46 -7.23
#